data_AF-A0A813YDF2-F1
#
_entry.id   AF-A0A813YDF2-F1
#
_cell.length_a   1.000
_cell.length_b   1.000
_cell.length_c   1.000
_cell.angle_alpha   90.00
_cell.angle_beta   90.00
_cell.angle_gamma   90.00
#
_symmetry.space_group_name_H-M   'P 1'
#
loop_
_entity.id
_entity.type
_entity.pdbx_description
1 polymer ?
#
loop_
_entity_poly.entity_id
_entity_poly.type
_entity_poly.pdbx_seq_one_letter_code
_entity_poly.pdbx_strand_id
1 'polypeptide(L)'
;MVLIGAGVIGLELGSVWSRLGTDVTCVEFLSHVGGIGIDMEISKAFQKILTKQGLKFKLDTKVTGAEKANGNIRVNVEGAKGGNNETLDCDTLLVCIGRRPYTKDLGLESIGIKVDQRGRIEVDKNFQTSCKGVYAIGDCIQGPMLAHKAEDEGIICVESIATGHEPHIDYNCVPSVIYTYPEVSWVGKAEEQLKKEGIKYKIGRFPMSANSRAKTINEAEGFVKVLSDAKTDRILGVHMINSVAGELINEATLAMEYGASCEDVARVCHAHPTWSESLKEASLQASFGKAINFT
;
A
#
# COMPACT_ATOMS: atom_id res chain seq x y z
N MET A 1 -10.10 3.84 -22.22
CA MET A 1 -9.01 4.54 -21.49
C MET A 1 -7.84 3.59 -21.31
N VAL A 2 -6.62 4.06 -21.59
CA VAL A 2 -5.39 3.36 -21.15
C VAL A 2 -4.86 4.05 -19.91
N LEU A 3 -4.45 3.26 -18.93
CA LEU A 3 -3.91 3.71 -17.66
C LEU A 3 -2.49 3.18 -17.50
N ILE A 4 -1.50 4.06 -17.34
CA ILE A 4 -0.09 3.68 -17.16
C ILE A 4 0.22 3.70 -15.66
N GLY A 5 0.57 2.55 -15.10
CA GLY A 5 0.88 2.36 -13.67
C GLY A 5 -0.31 1.85 -12.88
N ALA A 6 -0.33 0.55 -12.58
CA ALA A 6 -1.33 -0.13 -11.77
C ALA A 6 -1.02 -0.07 -10.26
N GLY A 7 -0.50 1.08 -9.80
CA GLY A 7 -0.32 1.39 -8.38
C GLY A 7 -1.58 1.99 -7.74
N VAL A 8 -1.46 2.49 -6.51
CA VAL A 8 -2.58 3.06 -5.70
C VAL A 8 -3.47 4.01 -6.51
N ILE A 9 -2.89 5.12 -7.00
CA ILE A 9 -3.60 6.17 -7.75
C ILE A 9 -4.23 5.61 -9.02
N GLY A 10 -3.50 4.73 -9.71
CA GLY A 10 -3.96 4.11 -10.95
C GLY A 10 -5.20 3.26 -10.73
N LEU A 11 -5.16 2.37 -9.74
CA LEU A 11 -6.26 1.43 -9.50
C LEU A 11 -7.51 2.12 -8.96
N GLU A 12 -7.36 3.16 -8.13
CA GLU A 12 -8.50 3.96 -7.66
C GLU A 12 -9.20 4.69 -8.82
N LEU A 13 -8.45 5.50 -9.57
CA LEU A 13 -9.02 6.27 -10.69
C LEU A 13 -9.52 5.36 -11.82
N GLY A 14 -8.78 4.28 -12.11
CA GLY A 14 -9.21 3.26 -13.06
C GLY A 14 -10.52 2.59 -12.65
N SER A 15 -10.69 2.29 -11.36
CA SER A 15 -11.93 1.73 -10.83
C SER A 15 -13.11 2.70 -10.95
N VAL A 16 -12.90 4.00 -10.66
CA VAL A 16 -13.94 5.03 -10.84
C VAL A 16 -14.43 5.04 -12.28
N TRP A 17 -13.53 5.17 -13.25
CA TRP A 17 -13.92 5.25 -14.67
C TRP A 17 -14.50 3.95 -15.20
N SER A 18 -13.96 2.80 -14.77
CA SER A 18 -14.51 1.49 -15.14
C SER A 18 -15.96 1.32 -14.69
N ARG A 19 -16.28 1.74 -13.45
CA ARG A 19 -17.64 1.66 -12.89
C ARG A 19 -18.62 2.63 -13.57
N LEU A 20 -18.11 3.72 -14.13
CA LEU A 20 -18.88 4.65 -14.96
C LEU A 20 -19.02 4.19 -16.42
N GLY A 21 -18.53 3.00 -16.77
CA GLY A 21 -18.71 2.38 -18.09
C GLY A 21 -17.54 2.54 -19.06
N THR A 22 -16.40 3.08 -18.61
CA THR A 22 -15.19 3.18 -19.46
C THR A 22 -14.52 1.81 -19.59
N ASP A 23 -14.12 1.42 -20.80
CA ASP A 23 -13.21 0.28 -20.98
C ASP A 23 -11.79 0.68 -20.56
N VAL A 24 -11.32 0.17 -19.42
CA VAL A 24 -10.03 0.54 -18.81
C VAL A 24 -9.02 -0.59 -18.98
N THR A 25 -7.90 -0.28 -19.65
CA THR A 25 -6.73 -1.17 -19.72
C THR A 25 -5.55 -0.56 -18.95
N CYS A 26 -5.16 -1.22 -17.86
CA CYS A 26 -4.02 -0.89 -17.04
C CYS A 26 -2.75 -1.53 -17.62
N VAL A 27 -1.72 -0.72 -17.88
CA VAL A 27 -0.39 -1.14 -18.30
C VAL A 27 0.57 -0.94 -17.13
N GLU A 28 1.23 -1.99 -16.68
CA GLU A 28 2.11 -1.99 -15.52
C GLU A 28 3.46 -2.64 -15.86
N PHE A 29 4.52 -1.97 -15.45
CA PHE A 29 5.89 -2.42 -15.66
C PHE A 29 6.19 -3.67 -14.83
N LEU A 30 5.70 -3.70 -13.59
CA LEU A 30 5.86 -4.82 -12.66
C LEU A 30 4.98 -6.02 -13.05
N SER A 31 5.34 -7.18 -12.52
CA SER A 31 4.59 -8.43 -12.69
C SER A 31 3.37 -8.54 -11.76
N HIS A 32 3.01 -7.47 -11.05
CA HIS A 32 1.95 -7.43 -10.06
C HIS A 32 1.34 -6.03 -9.97
N VAL A 33 0.13 -5.95 -9.40
CA VAL A 33 -0.59 -4.67 -9.18
C VAL A 33 -0.45 -4.21 -7.73
N GLY A 34 -0.80 -2.97 -7.45
CA GLY A 34 -0.87 -2.44 -6.10
C GLY A 34 0.29 -1.50 -5.75
N GLY A 35 0.28 -1.03 -4.50
CA GLY A 35 1.27 -0.08 -4.01
C GLY A 35 2.59 -0.75 -3.60
N ILE A 36 3.62 0.08 -3.40
CA ILE A 36 4.89 -0.37 -2.83
C ILE A 36 4.63 -0.99 -1.44
N GLY A 37 5.15 -2.19 -1.20
CA GLY A 37 5.01 -2.88 0.08
C GLY A 37 3.76 -3.77 0.21
N ILE A 38 2.91 -3.84 -0.83
CA ILE A 38 1.78 -4.78 -0.86
C ILE A 38 2.28 -6.24 -0.82
N ASP A 39 1.59 -7.09 -0.05
CA ASP A 39 1.81 -8.54 -0.05
C ASP A 39 1.35 -9.18 -1.38
N MET A 40 2.13 -10.12 -1.92
CA MET A 40 1.85 -10.68 -3.25
C MET A 40 0.59 -11.54 -3.30
N GLU A 41 0.17 -12.13 -2.18
CA GLU A 41 -1.10 -12.86 -2.13
C GLU A 41 -2.29 -11.89 -2.24
N ILE A 42 -2.19 -10.75 -1.53
CA ILE A 42 -3.18 -9.67 -1.59
C ILE A 42 -3.20 -9.06 -2.99
N SER A 43 -2.05 -8.73 -3.57
CA SER A 43 -1.95 -8.20 -4.94
C SER A 43 -2.62 -9.10 -5.97
N LYS A 44 -2.37 -10.42 -5.90
CA LYS A 44 -2.97 -11.40 -6.82
C LYS A 44 -4.48 -11.48 -6.65
N ALA A 45 -4.98 -11.49 -5.42
CA ALA A 45 -6.41 -11.48 -5.15
C ALA A 45 -7.06 -10.18 -5.63
N PHE A 46 -6.39 -9.06 -5.40
CA PHE A 46 -6.82 -7.74 -5.82
C PHE A 46 -6.97 -7.63 -7.33
N GLN A 47 -5.93 -8.03 -8.08
CA GLN A 47 -5.98 -8.10 -9.55
C GLN A 47 -7.15 -8.96 -10.03
N LYS A 48 -7.35 -10.13 -9.42
CA LYS A 48 -8.43 -11.04 -9.81
C LYS A 48 -9.80 -10.41 -9.61
N ILE A 49 -10.01 -9.73 -8.48
CA ILE A 49 -11.29 -9.08 -8.17
C ILE A 49 -11.54 -7.89 -9.12
N LEU A 50 -10.55 -7.04 -9.35
CA LEU A 50 -10.69 -5.92 -10.29
C LEU A 50 -10.90 -6.40 -11.74
N THR A 51 -10.25 -7.51 -12.13
CA THR A 51 -10.48 -8.13 -13.45
C THR A 51 -11.93 -8.57 -13.62
N LYS A 52 -12.53 -9.19 -12.58
CA LYS A 52 -13.96 -9.55 -12.62
C LYS A 52 -14.87 -8.33 -12.75
N GLN A 53 -14.45 -7.16 -12.27
CA GLN A 53 -15.18 -5.89 -12.40
C GLN A 53 -15.00 -5.22 -13.77
N GLY A 54 -14.18 -5.77 -14.65
CA GLY A 54 -13.99 -5.30 -16.02
C GLY A 54 -12.66 -4.60 -16.30
N LEU A 55 -11.81 -4.38 -15.30
CA LEU A 55 -10.47 -3.83 -15.55
C LEU A 55 -9.60 -4.85 -16.29
N LYS A 56 -8.87 -4.40 -17.30
CA LYS A 56 -7.91 -5.22 -18.03
C LYS A 56 -6.49 -4.90 -17.57
N PHE A 57 -5.61 -5.90 -17.52
CA PHE A 57 -4.23 -5.73 -17.06
C PHE A 57 -3.24 -6.26 -18.10
N LYS A 58 -2.27 -5.43 -18.45
CA LYS A 58 -1.04 -5.80 -19.17
C LYS A 58 0.14 -5.57 -18.22
N LEU A 59 0.45 -6.61 -17.44
CA LEU A 59 1.60 -6.63 -16.52
C LEU A 59 2.88 -6.94 -17.29
N ASP A 60 4.05 -6.79 -16.65
CA ASP A 60 5.35 -6.99 -17.29
C ASP A 60 5.47 -6.23 -18.62
N THR A 61 4.86 -5.04 -18.70
CA THR A 61 4.70 -4.27 -19.94
C THR A 61 5.07 -2.81 -19.68
N LYS A 62 5.96 -2.26 -20.49
CA LYS A 62 6.34 -0.84 -20.41
C LYS A 62 5.78 -0.05 -21.59
N VAL A 63 5.41 1.19 -21.33
CA VAL A 63 5.04 2.15 -22.37
C VAL A 63 6.31 2.81 -22.91
N THR A 64 6.49 2.79 -24.23
CA THR A 64 7.66 3.38 -24.90
C THR A 64 7.36 4.76 -25.49
N GLY A 65 6.09 5.06 -25.73
CA GLY A 65 5.64 6.37 -26.19
C GLY A 65 4.14 6.44 -26.34
N ALA A 66 3.60 7.66 -26.40
CA ALA A 66 2.21 7.90 -26.74
C ALA A 66 2.09 9.15 -27.63
N GLU A 67 1.25 9.09 -28.64
CA GLU A 67 1.03 10.18 -29.59
C GLU A 67 -0.45 10.36 -29.88
N LYS A 68 -0.86 11.59 -30.23
CA LYS A 68 -2.20 11.84 -30.75
C LYS A 68 -2.23 11.43 -32.23
N ALA A 69 -3.13 10.54 -32.59
CA ALA A 69 -3.33 10.07 -33.96
C ALA A 69 -4.83 10.04 -34.28
N ASN A 70 -5.25 10.79 -35.31
CA ASN A 70 -6.63 10.80 -35.83
C ASN A 70 -7.72 11.06 -34.76
N GLY A 71 -7.46 11.95 -33.80
CA GLY A 71 -8.40 12.27 -32.72
C GLY A 71 -8.32 11.34 -31.50
N ASN A 72 -7.64 10.19 -31.63
CA ASN A 72 -7.39 9.24 -30.53
C ASN A 72 -5.93 9.36 -30.05
N ILE A 73 -5.62 8.66 -28.96
CA ILE A 73 -4.26 8.51 -28.43
C ILE A 73 -3.79 7.10 -28.73
N ARG A 74 -2.66 7.02 -29.43
CA ARG A 74 -1.95 5.79 -29.74
C ARG A 74 -0.84 5.58 -28.73
N VAL A 75 -0.88 4.48 -27.98
CA VAL A 75 0.09 4.13 -26.94
C VAL A 75 0.91 2.94 -27.40
N ASN A 76 2.23 3.13 -27.52
CA ASN A 76 3.16 2.07 -27.88
C ASN A 76 3.65 1.37 -26.61
N VAL A 77 3.56 0.04 -26.60
CA VAL A 77 3.95 -0.80 -25.48
C VAL A 77 4.87 -1.93 -25.94
N GLU A 78 5.76 -2.37 -25.05
CA GLU A 78 6.57 -3.56 -25.24
C GLU A 78 6.72 -4.33 -23.91
N GLY A 79 7.13 -5.60 -23.99
CA GLY A 79 7.46 -6.36 -22.78
C GLY A 79 8.53 -5.65 -21.94
N ALA A 80 8.40 -5.66 -20.61
CA ALA A 80 9.31 -4.95 -19.70
C ALA A 80 10.78 -5.39 -19.86
N LYS A 81 11.01 -6.66 -20.27
CA LYS A 81 12.33 -7.23 -20.57
C LYS A 81 12.74 -7.12 -22.04
N GLY A 82 12.03 -6.31 -22.83
CA GLY A 82 12.12 -6.28 -24.30
C GLY A 82 11.24 -7.34 -24.95
N GLY A 83 10.88 -7.14 -26.22
CA GLY A 83 10.06 -8.09 -26.97
C GLY A 83 9.17 -7.43 -28.01
N ASN A 84 8.03 -8.08 -28.29
CA ASN A 84 7.11 -7.63 -29.34
C ASN A 84 6.49 -6.27 -28.99
N ASN A 85 6.59 -5.36 -29.94
CA ASN A 85 5.91 -4.08 -29.88
C ASN A 85 4.41 -4.29 -30.19
N GLU A 86 3.57 -3.68 -29.37
CA GLU A 86 2.13 -3.60 -29.57
C GLU A 86 1.69 -2.14 -29.46
N THR A 87 0.57 -1.83 -30.08
CA THR A 87 -0.05 -0.52 -30.01
C THR A 87 -1.46 -0.66 -29.42
N LEU A 88 -1.78 0.21 -28.46
CA LEU A 88 -3.11 0.34 -27.88
C LEU A 88 -3.68 1.70 -28.27
N ASP A 89 -4.88 1.73 -28.86
CA ASP A 89 -5.59 2.97 -29.13
C ASP A 89 -6.59 3.28 -28.00
N CYS A 90 -6.72 4.54 -27.60
CA CYS A 90 -7.68 4.97 -26.60
C CYS A 90 -8.09 6.44 -26.76
N ASP A 91 -9.27 6.80 -26.27
CA ASP A 91 -9.74 8.20 -26.27
C ASP A 91 -9.08 9.03 -25.17
N THR A 92 -8.59 8.37 -24.11
CA THR A 92 -7.98 9.01 -22.94
C THR A 92 -6.87 8.14 -22.39
N LEU A 93 -5.74 8.79 -22.10
CA LEU A 93 -4.56 8.22 -21.46
C LEU A 93 -4.38 8.86 -20.08
N LEU A 94 -4.32 8.03 -19.04
CA LEU A 94 -4.03 8.45 -17.67
C LEU A 94 -2.63 7.95 -17.25
N VAL A 95 -1.78 8.83 -16.75
CA VAL A 95 -0.39 8.51 -16.36
C VAL A 95 -0.22 8.56 -14.85
N CYS A 96 -0.08 7.39 -14.23
CA CYS A 96 -0.02 7.17 -12.78
C CYS A 96 1.25 6.42 -12.36
N ILE A 97 2.41 6.77 -12.92
CA ILE A 97 3.71 6.06 -12.74
C ILE A 97 4.49 6.45 -11.49
N GLY A 98 3.84 7.10 -10.53
CA GLY A 98 4.44 7.59 -9.29
C GLY A 98 4.60 9.10 -9.23
N ARG A 99 5.15 9.56 -8.11
CA ARG A 99 5.33 10.97 -7.77
C ARG A 99 6.81 11.28 -7.60
N ARG A 100 7.13 12.56 -7.68
CA ARG A 100 8.47 13.10 -7.45
C ARG A 100 8.37 14.30 -6.51
N PRO A 101 9.34 14.49 -5.61
CA PRO A 101 9.34 15.62 -4.69
C PRO A 101 9.36 16.94 -5.48
N TYR A 102 8.64 17.94 -5.00
CA TYR A 102 8.65 19.28 -5.58
C TYR A 102 9.63 20.18 -4.81
N THR A 103 10.89 20.13 -5.23
CA THR A 103 12.01 20.87 -4.61
C THR A 103 12.62 21.94 -5.52
N LYS A 104 12.02 22.13 -6.70
CA LYS A 104 12.47 23.10 -7.70
C LYS A 104 12.20 24.53 -7.24
N ASP A 105 13.13 25.44 -7.53
CA ASP A 105 13.01 26.88 -7.31
C ASP A 105 12.82 27.28 -5.82
N LEU A 106 13.18 26.39 -4.87
CA LEU A 106 13.17 26.68 -3.42
C LEU A 106 14.45 27.35 -2.91
N GLY A 107 15.45 27.57 -3.76
CA GLY A 107 16.74 28.15 -3.36
C GLY A 107 17.63 27.25 -2.50
N LEU A 108 17.41 25.92 -2.52
CA LEU A 108 18.14 24.94 -1.70
C LEU A 108 19.67 25.06 -1.85
N GLU A 109 20.15 25.22 -3.07
CA GLU A 109 21.58 25.40 -3.37
C GLU A 109 22.17 26.66 -2.72
N SER A 110 21.39 27.75 -2.66
CA SER A 110 21.84 29.03 -2.09
C SER A 110 22.10 28.95 -0.59
N ILE A 111 21.50 27.97 0.10
CA ILE A 111 21.65 27.74 1.54
C ILE A 111 22.33 26.39 1.85
N GLY A 112 22.91 25.74 0.83
CA GLY A 112 23.68 24.50 0.99
C GLY A 112 22.87 23.27 1.40
N ILE A 113 21.57 23.23 1.08
CA ILE A 113 20.72 22.05 1.32
C ILE A 113 20.94 21.02 0.22
N LYS A 114 21.28 19.80 0.64
CA LYS A 114 21.51 18.66 -0.26
C LYS A 114 20.20 17.96 -0.61
N VAL A 115 20.15 17.46 -1.84
CA VAL A 115 19.11 16.54 -2.30
C VAL A 115 19.74 15.24 -2.78
N ASP A 116 19.03 14.13 -2.61
CA ASP A 116 19.47 12.83 -3.08
C ASP A 116 19.28 12.67 -4.60
N GLN A 117 19.68 11.52 -5.15
CA GLN A 117 19.54 11.20 -6.58
C GLN A 117 18.08 11.18 -7.09
N ARG A 118 17.10 11.18 -6.18
CA ARG A 118 15.66 11.22 -6.48
C ARG A 118 15.06 12.62 -6.25
N GLY A 119 15.88 13.61 -5.94
CA GLY A 119 15.48 15.01 -5.70
C GLY A 119 14.86 15.25 -4.33
N ARG A 120 14.98 14.29 -3.39
CA ARG A 120 14.45 14.42 -2.02
C ARG A 120 15.45 15.16 -1.14
N ILE A 121 14.96 16.00 -0.24
CA ILE A 121 15.78 16.72 0.72
C ILE A 121 16.36 15.71 1.73
N GLU A 122 17.67 15.75 1.92
CA GLU A 122 18.33 14.96 2.96
C GLU A 122 18.06 15.57 4.33
N VAL A 123 17.60 14.74 5.27
CA VAL A 123 17.33 15.13 6.66
C VAL A 123 17.98 14.14 7.63
N ASP A 124 18.31 14.61 8.82
CA ASP A 124 18.70 13.76 9.94
C ASP A 124 17.49 13.14 10.65
N LYS A 125 17.73 12.44 11.77
CA LYS A 125 16.68 11.83 12.59
C LYS A 125 15.69 12.86 13.18
N ASN A 126 16.08 14.14 13.24
CA ASN A 126 15.28 15.24 13.76
C ASN A 126 14.54 16.02 12.66
N PHE A 127 14.49 15.49 11.43
CA PHE A 127 13.97 16.16 10.24
C PHE A 127 14.77 17.41 9.84
N GLN A 128 15.94 17.65 10.45
CA GLN A 128 16.76 18.81 10.16
C GLN A 128 17.61 18.56 8.91
N THR A 129 17.64 19.53 8.02
CA THR A 129 18.47 19.50 6.81
C THR A 129 19.94 19.78 7.12
N SER A 130 20.81 19.80 6.11
CA SER A 130 22.19 20.27 6.26
C SER A 130 22.32 21.75 6.68
N CYS A 131 21.24 22.54 6.56
CA CYS A 131 21.19 23.92 7.03
C CYS A 131 20.53 24.00 8.42
N LYS A 132 21.27 24.47 9.42
CA LYS A 132 20.79 24.58 10.80
C LYS A 132 19.56 25.48 10.87
N GLY A 133 18.50 24.98 11.51
CA GLY A 133 17.21 25.67 11.64
C GLY A 133 16.26 25.49 10.46
N VAL A 134 16.65 24.73 9.43
CA VAL A 134 15.78 24.38 8.30
C VAL A 134 15.45 22.90 8.35
N TYR A 135 14.17 22.58 8.21
CA TYR A 135 13.61 21.23 8.37
C TYR A 135 12.81 20.84 7.12
N ALA A 136 12.63 19.55 6.89
CA ALA A 136 11.82 19.02 5.79
C ALA A 136 11.09 17.73 6.22
N ILE A 137 9.85 17.57 5.73
CA ILE A 137 8.93 16.48 6.08
C ILE A 137 8.12 16.03 4.84
N GLY A 138 7.37 14.95 4.97
CA GLY A 138 6.39 14.48 4.00
C GLY A 138 7.01 13.95 2.70
N ASP A 139 6.34 14.27 1.59
CA ASP A 139 6.71 13.79 0.24
C ASP A 139 8.10 14.26 -0.22
N CYS A 140 8.65 15.32 0.38
CA CYS A 140 9.93 15.87 -0.05
C CYS A 140 11.15 15.17 0.58
N ILE A 141 10.96 14.26 1.53
CA ILE A 141 12.02 13.48 2.17
C ILE A 141 11.88 11.97 1.90
N GLN A 142 12.75 11.14 2.48
CA GLN A 142 12.65 9.69 2.38
C GLN A 142 11.39 9.14 3.08
N GLY A 143 10.88 8.01 2.60
CA GLY A 143 9.71 7.33 3.16
C GLY A 143 8.57 7.19 2.15
N PRO A 144 7.43 6.60 2.57
CA PRO A 144 6.23 6.54 1.75
C PRO A 144 5.61 7.94 1.61
N MET A 145 5.07 8.22 0.42
CA MET A 145 4.39 9.49 0.09
C MET A 145 2.91 9.40 0.47
N LEU A 146 2.62 9.50 1.77
CA LEU A 146 1.30 9.35 2.36
C LEU A 146 0.96 10.57 3.23
N ALA A 147 -0.32 10.93 3.26
CA ALA A 147 -0.79 12.11 3.98
C ALA A 147 -0.56 12.01 5.49
N HIS A 148 -1.05 10.93 6.12
CA HIS A 148 -0.89 10.69 7.57
C HIS A 148 0.59 10.59 7.99
N LYS A 149 1.45 10.02 7.14
CA LYS A 149 2.91 10.04 7.35
C LYS A 149 3.45 11.48 7.40
N ALA A 150 3.04 12.33 6.45
CA ALA A 150 3.47 13.73 6.41
C ALA A 150 2.93 14.55 7.59
N GLU A 151 1.70 14.26 8.04
CA GLU A 151 1.08 14.87 9.22
C GLU A 151 1.85 14.50 10.49
N ASP A 152 2.13 13.22 10.71
CA ASP A 152 2.90 12.73 11.86
C ASP A 152 4.31 13.34 11.88
N GLU A 153 5.04 13.29 10.76
CA GLU A 153 6.36 13.92 10.67
C GLU A 153 6.31 15.42 10.96
N GLY A 154 5.23 16.11 10.57
CA GLY A 154 5.05 17.53 10.87
C GLY A 154 4.84 17.81 12.35
N ILE A 155 3.93 17.06 12.99
CA ILE A 155 3.68 17.17 14.44
C ILE A 155 4.97 16.89 15.21
N ILE A 156 5.60 15.77 14.92
CA ILE A 156 6.78 15.29 15.63
C ILE A 156 7.98 16.23 15.40
N CYS A 157 8.16 16.75 14.18
CA CYS A 157 9.20 17.74 13.89
C CYS A 157 9.00 19.01 14.71
N VAL A 158 7.77 19.56 14.75
CA VAL A 158 7.47 20.79 15.50
C VAL A 158 7.61 20.57 17.00
N GLU A 159 7.15 19.43 17.53
CA GLU A 159 7.34 19.05 18.93
C GLU A 159 8.82 18.95 19.31
N SER A 160 9.64 18.33 18.45
CA SER A 160 11.08 18.25 18.67
C SER A 160 11.74 19.63 18.67
N ILE A 161 11.33 20.52 17.76
CA ILE A 161 11.79 21.92 17.73
C ILE A 161 11.42 22.66 19.03
N ALA A 162 10.18 22.49 19.50
CA ALA A 162 9.66 23.24 20.65
C ALA A 162 10.22 22.74 21.99
N THR A 163 10.44 21.43 22.13
CA THR A 163 10.79 20.79 23.39
C THR A 163 12.27 20.42 23.50
N GLY A 164 12.96 20.25 22.38
CA GLY A 164 14.30 19.67 22.32
C GLY A 164 14.34 18.16 22.54
N HIS A 165 13.18 17.50 22.63
CA HIS A 165 13.11 16.04 22.71
C HIS A 165 13.40 15.39 21.36
N GLU A 166 13.95 14.18 21.39
CA GLU A 166 14.16 13.40 20.17
C GLU A 166 12.80 12.95 19.60
N PRO A 167 12.58 13.11 18.29
CA PRO A 167 11.36 12.65 17.66
C PRO A 167 11.32 11.13 17.56
N HIS A 168 10.10 10.58 17.61
CA HIS A 168 9.86 9.16 17.47
C HIS A 168 8.75 8.90 16.46
N ILE A 169 9.05 8.08 15.45
CA ILE A 169 8.09 7.52 14.52
C ILE A 169 8.56 6.11 14.13
N ASP A 170 7.73 5.09 14.32
CA ASP A 170 7.98 3.76 13.76
C ASP A 170 7.42 3.70 12.33
N TYR A 171 8.30 3.87 11.35
CA TYR A 171 7.91 3.77 9.93
C TYR A 171 7.40 2.37 9.53
N ASN A 172 7.61 1.33 10.34
CA ASN A 172 6.99 0.02 10.10
C ASN A 172 5.50 0.01 10.45
N CYS A 173 5.04 0.97 11.26
CA CYS A 173 3.67 1.13 11.71
C CYS A 173 2.92 2.24 10.93
N VAL A 174 3.43 2.65 9.77
CA VAL A 174 2.69 3.55 8.86
C VAL A 174 1.80 2.69 7.95
N PRO A 175 0.46 2.69 8.13
CA PRO A 175 -0.43 1.91 7.29
C PRO A 175 -0.52 2.49 5.88
N SER A 176 -0.87 1.65 4.92
CA SER A 176 -1.19 2.04 3.55
C SER A 176 -2.56 1.52 3.19
N VAL A 177 -3.32 2.30 2.42
CA VAL A 177 -4.68 1.97 2.00
C VAL A 177 -4.85 2.30 0.51
N ILE A 178 -5.61 1.46 -0.19
CA ILE A 178 -6.10 1.69 -1.55
C ILE A 178 -7.62 1.64 -1.50
N TYR A 179 -8.26 2.74 -1.86
CA TYR A 179 -9.71 2.95 -1.74
C TYR A 179 -10.47 2.46 -2.98
N THR A 180 -10.18 1.24 -3.40
CA THR A 180 -10.98 0.50 -4.39
C THR A 180 -12.17 -0.18 -3.71
N TYR A 181 -12.90 -1.00 -4.48
CA TYR A 181 -13.91 -1.89 -3.89
C TYR A 181 -13.61 -3.32 -4.33
N PRO A 182 -13.28 -4.26 -3.42
CA PRO A 182 -13.01 -4.01 -2.00
C PRO A 182 -11.78 -3.10 -1.80
N GLU A 183 -11.65 -2.54 -0.59
CA GLU A 183 -10.45 -1.82 -0.19
C GLU A 183 -9.29 -2.80 0.01
N VAL A 184 -8.07 -2.29 -0.09
CA VAL A 184 -6.85 -3.02 0.24
C VAL A 184 -6.06 -2.20 1.25
N SER A 185 -5.57 -2.82 2.31
CA SER A 185 -4.72 -2.15 3.28
C SER A 185 -3.60 -3.05 3.78
N TRP A 186 -2.51 -2.43 4.22
CA TRP A 186 -1.42 -3.14 4.87
C TRP A 186 -0.65 -2.25 5.84
N VAL A 187 -0.03 -2.88 6.83
CA VAL A 187 0.93 -2.27 7.76
C VAL A 187 2.01 -3.30 8.08
N GLY A 188 3.24 -2.85 8.35
CA GLY A 188 4.38 -3.73 8.54
C GLY A 188 4.92 -4.35 7.25
N LYS A 189 5.57 -5.52 7.41
CA LYS A 189 6.29 -6.19 6.32
C LYS A 189 5.40 -7.13 5.53
N ALA A 190 5.57 -7.14 4.21
CA ALA A 190 5.04 -8.17 3.33
C ALA A 190 5.80 -9.50 3.49
N GLU A 191 5.16 -10.60 3.09
CA GLU A 191 5.77 -11.93 3.17
C GLU A 191 7.09 -12.02 2.38
N GLU A 192 7.14 -11.37 1.21
CA GLU A 192 8.32 -11.33 0.33
C GLU A 192 9.49 -10.61 0.98
N GLN A 193 9.20 -9.57 1.78
CA GLN A 193 10.22 -8.84 2.52
C GLN A 193 10.81 -9.71 3.63
N LEU A 194 9.97 -10.41 4.39
CA LEU A 194 10.43 -11.34 5.44
C LEU A 194 11.29 -12.46 4.86
N LYS A 195 10.89 -13.05 3.72
CA LYS A 195 11.69 -14.05 3.00
C LYS A 195 13.06 -13.49 2.58
N LYS A 196 13.09 -12.29 2.01
CA LYS A 196 14.33 -11.64 1.57
C LYS A 196 15.28 -11.35 2.74
N GLU A 197 14.74 -10.99 3.89
CA GLU A 197 15.49 -10.71 5.11
C GLU A 197 15.87 -11.98 5.90
N GLY A 198 15.39 -13.15 5.50
CA GLY A 198 15.66 -14.42 6.20
C GLY A 198 14.95 -14.54 7.56
N ILE A 199 13.91 -13.74 7.80
CA ILE A 199 13.13 -13.76 9.04
C ILE A 199 12.17 -14.95 8.98
N LYS A 200 12.13 -15.78 10.02
CA LYS A 200 11.17 -16.89 10.14
C LYS A 200 9.85 -16.38 10.69
N TYR A 201 8.76 -16.68 10.02
CA TYR A 201 7.43 -16.22 10.40
C TYR A 201 6.39 -17.34 10.27
N LYS A 202 5.25 -17.13 10.94
CA LYS A 202 4.00 -17.90 10.80
C LYS A 202 2.99 -17.06 10.02
N ILE A 203 2.05 -17.72 9.37
CA ILE A 203 0.97 -17.09 8.61
C ILE A 203 -0.37 -17.46 9.24
N GLY A 204 -1.20 -16.46 9.48
CA GLY A 204 -2.63 -16.63 9.74
C GLY A 204 -3.43 -15.94 8.65
N ARG A 205 -4.55 -16.55 8.23
CA ARG A 205 -5.34 -16.10 7.10
C ARG A 205 -6.81 -16.46 7.30
N PHE A 206 -7.68 -15.46 7.34
CA PHE A 206 -9.12 -15.66 7.47
C PHE A 206 -9.89 -15.07 6.28
N PRO A 207 -10.64 -15.88 5.52
CA PRO A 207 -11.39 -15.38 4.38
C PRO A 207 -12.69 -14.69 4.80
N MET A 208 -13.05 -13.63 4.09
CA MET A 208 -14.31 -12.91 4.32
C MET A 208 -15.53 -13.76 4.00
N SER A 209 -15.37 -14.82 3.20
CA SER A 209 -16.40 -15.85 2.97
C SER A 209 -16.73 -16.70 4.21
N ALA A 210 -15.96 -16.58 5.29
CA ALA A 210 -16.25 -17.19 6.59
C ALA A 210 -16.71 -16.16 7.64
N ASN A 211 -16.61 -14.85 7.36
CA ASN A 211 -17.05 -13.80 8.28
C ASN A 211 -18.58 -13.60 8.21
N SER A 212 -19.26 -13.67 9.35
CA SER A 212 -20.72 -13.54 9.42
C SER A 212 -21.20 -12.16 8.98
N ARG A 213 -20.55 -11.08 9.41
CA ARG A 213 -20.95 -9.71 9.06
C ARG A 213 -20.85 -9.46 7.56
N ALA A 214 -19.74 -9.84 6.94
CA ALA A 214 -19.52 -9.75 5.50
C ALA A 214 -20.60 -10.49 4.70
N LYS A 215 -21.03 -11.68 5.16
CA LYS A 215 -22.15 -12.42 4.56
C LYS A 215 -23.48 -11.68 4.68
N THR A 216 -23.77 -11.08 5.84
CA THR A 216 -25.07 -10.42 6.07
C THR A 216 -25.34 -9.26 5.11
N ILE A 217 -24.30 -8.68 4.52
CA ILE A 217 -24.42 -7.58 3.55
C ILE A 217 -23.95 -7.94 2.14
N ASN A 218 -23.69 -9.24 1.87
CA ASN A 218 -23.25 -9.75 0.57
C ASN A 218 -21.88 -9.19 0.09
N GLU A 219 -20.95 -8.97 1.02
CA GLU A 219 -19.60 -8.43 0.77
C GLU A 219 -18.51 -9.40 1.25
N ALA A 220 -18.64 -10.67 0.87
CA ALA A 220 -17.82 -11.76 1.38
C ALA A 220 -16.55 -12.05 0.54
N GLU A 221 -16.16 -11.15 -0.37
CA GLU A 221 -14.91 -11.25 -1.12
C GLU A 221 -13.72 -10.75 -0.29
N GLY A 222 -12.57 -11.41 -0.48
CA GLY A 222 -11.31 -11.02 0.16
C GLY A 222 -10.98 -11.80 1.43
N PHE A 223 -9.98 -11.31 2.19
CA PHE A 223 -9.44 -11.96 3.40
C PHE A 223 -8.57 -11.00 4.21
N VAL A 224 -8.28 -11.39 5.45
CA VAL A 224 -7.22 -10.81 6.30
C VAL A 224 -6.08 -11.82 6.41
N LYS A 225 -4.84 -11.34 6.32
CA LYS A 225 -3.59 -12.09 6.47
C LYS A 225 -2.73 -11.43 7.53
N VAL A 226 -2.23 -12.21 8.47
CA VAL A 226 -1.33 -11.78 9.54
C VAL A 226 -0.05 -12.59 9.48
N LEU A 227 1.08 -11.90 9.62
CA LEU A 227 2.41 -12.47 9.67
C LEU A 227 2.97 -12.24 11.07
N SER A 228 3.35 -13.31 11.78
CA SER A 228 4.01 -13.20 13.10
C SER A 228 5.36 -13.87 13.15
N ASP A 229 6.25 -13.38 14.00
CA ASP A 229 7.56 -13.98 14.22
C ASP A 229 7.41 -15.42 14.73
N ALA A 230 8.17 -16.35 14.14
CA ALA A 230 7.98 -17.77 14.43
C ALA A 230 8.37 -18.17 15.86
N LYS A 231 9.18 -17.36 16.56
CA LYS A 231 9.67 -17.67 17.91
C LYS A 231 8.90 -16.89 18.99
N THR A 232 8.62 -15.62 18.74
CA THR A 232 8.09 -14.68 19.73
C THR A 232 6.61 -14.38 19.54
N ASP A 233 6.01 -14.79 18.42
CA ASP A 233 4.64 -14.49 18.03
C ASP A 233 4.32 -13.00 17.82
N ARG A 234 5.32 -12.11 17.92
CA ARG A 234 5.17 -10.67 17.62
C ARG A 234 4.64 -10.47 16.20
N ILE A 235 3.69 -9.57 16.03
CA ILE A 235 3.16 -9.21 14.71
C ILE A 235 4.26 -8.50 13.90
N LEU A 236 4.49 -8.99 12.68
CA LEU A 236 5.47 -8.46 11.73
C LEU A 236 4.83 -7.71 10.57
N GLY A 237 3.57 -8.05 10.26
CA GLY A 237 2.79 -7.35 9.25
C GLY A 237 1.38 -7.89 9.16
N VAL A 238 0.45 -7.01 8.78
CA VAL A 238 -0.96 -7.34 8.58
C VAL A 238 -1.40 -6.77 7.25
N HIS A 239 -2.11 -7.60 6.47
CA HIS A 239 -2.52 -7.28 5.12
C HIS A 239 -3.97 -7.69 4.91
N MET A 240 -4.76 -6.81 4.31
CA MET A 240 -6.21 -6.98 4.23
C MET A 240 -6.71 -6.63 2.83
N ILE A 241 -7.69 -7.39 2.37
CA ILE A 241 -8.54 -7.02 1.24
C ILE A 241 -9.98 -7.33 1.63
N ASN A 242 -10.78 -6.30 1.87
CA ASN A 242 -12.19 -6.38 2.25
C ASN A 242 -12.80 -4.96 2.20
N SER A 243 -14.11 -4.82 2.39
CA SER A 243 -14.80 -3.54 2.24
C SER A 243 -14.50 -2.47 3.29
N VAL A 244 -13.84 -2.83 4.40
CA VAL A 244 -13.51 -1.91 5.50
C VAL A 244 -12.02 -2.01 5.87
N ALA A 245 -11.18 -2.40 4.90
CA ALA A 245 -9.77 -2.67 5.13
C ALA A 245 -9.03 -1.41 5.62
N GLY A 246 -9.38 -0.22 5.12
CA GLY A 246 -8.79 1.05 5.53
C GLY A 246 -9.11 1.45 6.97
N GLU A 247 -10.25 1.01 7.51
CA GLU A 247 -10.61 1.25 8.91
C GLU A 247 -10.00 0.17 9.83
N LEU A 248 -10.11 -1.10 9.42
CA LEU A 248 -9.66 -2.23 10.24
C LEU A 248 -8.14 -2.28 10.42
N ILE A 249 -7.36 -1.73 9.49
CA ILE A 249 -5.90 -1.70 9.57
C ILE A 249 -5.38 -0.88 10.76
N ASN A 250 -6.18 0.06 11.28
CA ASN A 250 -5.79 0.88 12.43
C ASN A 250 -5.69 0.06 13.72
N GLU A 251 -6.51 -1.00 13.88
CA GLU A 251 -6.37 -1.94 15.00
C GLU A 251 -5.03 -2.70 14.93
N ALA A 252 -4.66 -3.17 13.75
CA ALA A 252 -3.39 -3.84 13.52
C ALA A 252 -2.19 -2.89 13.72
N THR A 253 -2.32 -1.64 13.27
CA THR A 253 -1.32 -0.59 13.44
C THR A 253 -1.07 -0.33 14.92
N LEU A 254 -2.14 -0.13 15.70
CA LEU A 254 -2.06 0.05 17.14
C LEU A 254 -1.40 -1.17 17.82
N ALA A 255 -1.83 -2.38 17.48
CA ALA A 255 -1.25 -3.60 18.04
C ALA A 255 0.26 -3.70 17.77
N MET A 256 0.70 -3.37 16.54
CA MET A 256 2.11 -3.37 16.17
C MET A 256 2.92 -2.29 16.91
N GLU A 257 2.35 -1.11 17.12
CA GLU A 257 2.98 -0.01 17.88
C GLU A 257 3.28 -0.42 19.33
N TYR A 258 2.37 -1.17 19.95
CA TYR A 258 2.58 -1.76 21.29
C TYR A 258 3.48 -3.01 21.29
N GLY A 259 3.93 -3.45 20.11
CA GLY A 259 4.74 -4.67 19.97
C GLY A 259 3.98 -5.97 20.26
N ALA A 260 2.65 -5.96 20.09
CA ALA A 260 1.78 -7.07 20.42
C ALA A 260 2.10 -8.35 19.64
N SER A 261 1.77 -9.48 20.26
CA SER A 261 1.74 -10.80 19.63
C SER A 261 0.40 -11.07 18.93
N CYS A 262 0.38 -12.07 18.06
CA CYS A 262 -0.89 -12.58 17.53
C CYS A 262 -1.78 -13.16 18.64
N GLU A 263 -1.19 -13.79 19.66
CA GLU A 263 -1.91 -14.25 20.85
C GLU A 263 -2.68 -13.11 21.54
N ASP A 264 -2.08 -11.93 21.69
CA ASP A 264 -2.72 -10.77 22.32
C ASP A 264 -4.01 -10.39 21.57
N VAL A 265 -3.92 -10.20 20.24
CA VAL A 265 -5.08 -9.86 19.39
C VAL A 265 -6.13 -10.99 19.38
N ALA A 266 -5.67 -12.24 19.31
CA ALA A 266 -6.54 -13.41 19.30
C ALA A 266 -7.37 -13.56 20.59
N ARG A 267 -6.84 -13.10 21.73
CA ARG A 267 -7.51 -13.16 23.04
C ARG A 267 -8.37 -11.94 23.35
N VAL A 268 -8.26 -10.86 22.59
CA VAL A 268 -9.16 -9.70 22.71
C VAL A 268 -10.59 -10.08 22.30
N CYS A 269 -11.56 -9.67 23.11
CA CYS A 269 -12.97 -9.86 22.79
C CYS A 269 -13.39 -8.89 21.68
N HIS A 270 -13.61 -9.42 20.48
CA HIS A 270 -14.16 -8.67 19.35
C HIS A 270 -15.68 -8.79 19.35
N ALA A 271 -16.38 -7.70 19.05
CA ALA A 271 -17.83 -7.69 18.96
C ALA A 271 -18.33 -8.60 17.82
N HIS A 272 -19.50 -9.22 18.00
CA HIS A 272 -20.12 -10.10 17.02
C HIS A 272 -21.53 -9.62 16.62
N PRO A 273 -21.90 -9.62 15.32
CA PRO A 273 -21.06 -9.88 14.17
C PRO A 273 -20.35 -8.61 13.66
N THR A 274 -19.04 -8.65 13.45
CA THR A 274 -18.25 -7.53 12.87
C THR A 274 -17.18 -8.01 11.89
N TRP A 275 -16.66 -7.09 11.06
CA TRP A 275 -15.50 -7.38 10.20
C TRP A 275 -14.23 -7.62 11.00
N SER A 276 -14.06 -6.95 12.15
CA SER A 276 -12.84 -7.06 12.95
C SER A 276 -12.60 -8.48 13.48
N GLU A 277 -13.65 -9.31 13.62
CA GLU A 277 -13.50 -10.74 13.92
C GLU A 277 -12.57 -11.48 12.93
N SER A 278 -12.44 -10.99 11.68
CA SER A 278 -11.49 -11.57 10.72
C SER A 278 -10.02 -11.37 11.11
N LEU A 279 -9.68 -10.23 11.74
CA LEU A 279 -8.34 -10.00 12.29
C LEU A 279 -8.09 -10.93 13.48
N LYS A 280 -9.05 -11.06 14.39
CA LYS A 280 -9.00 -12.03 15.49
C LYS A 280 -8.74 -13.46 15.00
N GLU A 281 -9.51 -13.92 14.02
CA GLU A 281 -9.41 -15.29 13.50
C GLU A 281 -8.11 -15.54 12.73
N ALA A 282 -7.63 -14.55 11.97
CA ALA A 282 -6.32 -14.63 11.34
C ALA A 282 -5.21 -14.71 12.41
N SER A 283 -5.28 -13.90 13.46
CA SER A 283 -4.34 -13.94 14.58
C SER A 283 -4.41 -15.26 15.36
N LEU A 284 -5.60 -15.83 15.58
CA LEU A 284 -5.78 -17.16 16.17
C LEU A 284 -5.06 -18.23 15.35
N GLN A 285 -5.20 -18.20 14.01
CA GLN A 285 -4.51 -19.14 13.15
C GLN A 285 -2.99 -18.95 13.18
N ALA A 286 -2.49 -17.70 13.13
CA ALA A 286 -1.06 -17.43 13.19
C ALA A 286 -0.44 -17.90 14.52
N SER A 287 -1.12 -17.64 15.64
CA SER A 287 -0.63 -17.96 16.98
C SER A 287 -0.75 -19.45 17.31
N PHE A 288 -1.94 -20.02 17.15
CA PHE A 288 -2.31 -21.36 17.63
C PHE A 288 -2.48 -22.40 16.52
N GLY A 289 -2.33 -22.02 15.25
CA GLY A 289 -2.40 -22.92 14.09
C GLY A 289 -3.81 -23.20 13.56
N LYS A 290 -4.87 -22.72 14.22
CA LYS A 290 -6.26 -22.95 13.80
C LYS A 290 -7.19 -21.79 14.15
N ALA A 291 -8.02 -21.39 13.17
CA ALA A 291 -9.18 -20.52 13.36
C ALA A 291 -10.40 -21.34 13.84
N ILE A 292 -11.34 -20.70 14.54
CA ILE A 292 -12.57 -21.37 15.01
C ILE A 292 -13.57 -21.47 13.87
N ASN A 293 -13.73 -20.36 13.13
CA ASN A 293 -14.78 -20.20 12.13
C ASN A 293 -14.34 -20.53 10.69
N PHE A 294 -13.16 -21.14 10.52
CA PHE A 294 -12.63 -21.53 9.22
C PHE A 294 -11.67 -22.73 9.38
N THR A 295 -11.95 -23.81 8.64
CA THR A 295 -11.18 -25.07 8.65
C THR A 295 -10.56 -25.35 7.31
#